data_AF-A0AAV9TF79-F1
#
_entry.id   AF-A0AAV9TF79-F1
#
_cell.length_a   1.000
_cell.length_b   1.000
_cell.length_c   1.000
_cell.angle_alpha   90.00
_cell.angle_beta   90.00
_cell.angle_gamma   90.00
#
_symmetry.space_group_name_H-M   'P 1'
#
loop_
_entity.id
_entity.type
_entity.pdbx_description
1 polymer ?
#
loop_
_entity_poly.entity_id
_entity_poly.type
_entity_poly.pdbx_seq_one_letter_code
_entity_poly.pdbx_strand_id
1 'polypeptide(L)'
;MVAQFFAYMNERTDPVVNPDPNASPNRRTISFCHYVDVMFDINAVAAPGIDTAQGFAAQLTPINHLAAQFPTHQWKTDEYVALESVINTPAKGKAWGTDDNIINTSSWLTDKLPNAAGARAMLKSMRSLIGSRLYHNNWTVLSILRLQKGRLGAIRGLLDTTVLPANPPPGFASWPQQGFRLRAEWDMFMKGEFLMMQTKTMKIINDFMGPLREQWTSDAVKQANDDQPGDSATALATKQGIRNLIDDIEAMNDYLATMPAWQWAF
;
A
#
# COMPACT_ATOMS: atom_id res chain seq x y z
N MET A 1 2.96 -1.01 -7.43
CA MET A 1 3.72 -2.22 -7.02
C MET A 1 4.77 -2.69 -8.02
N VAL A 2 4.44 -3.12 -9.26
CA VAL A 2 5.48 -3.65 -10.19
C VAL A 2 6.58 -2.63 -10.49
N ALA A 3 6.21 -1.40 -10.89
CA ALA A 3 7.18 -0.33 -11.15
C ALA A 3 7.96 0.06 -9.87
N GLN A 4 7.27 0.18 -8.72
CA GLN A 4 7.91 0.47 -7.43
C GLN A 4 8.93 -0.60 -7.03
N PHE A 5 8.68 -1.88 -7.33
CA PHE A 5 9.65 -2.94 -7.08
C PHE A 5 10.92 -2.76 -7.91
N PHE A 6 10.79 -2.42 -9.20
CA PHE A 6 11.97 -2.17 -10.03
C PHE A 6 12.72 -0.90 -9.59
N ALA A 7 12.01 0.14 -9.15
CA ALA A 7 12.62 1.31 -8.52
C ALA A 7 13.38 0.92 -7.23
N TYR A 8 12.77 0.13 -6.35
CA TYR A 8 13.40 -0.43 -5.14
C TYR A 8 14.68 -1.21 -5.46
N MET A 9 14.64 -2.09 -6.47
CA MET A 9 15.81 -2.82 -6.92
C MET A 9 16.88 -1.89 -7.47
N ASN A 10 16.51 -0.86 -8.22
CA ASN A 10 17.43 0.11 -8.79
C ASN A 10 18.14 0.97 -7.75
N GLU A 11 17.48 1.27 -6.64
CA GLU A 11 18.10 1.98 -5.51
C GLU A 11 19.03 1.09 -4.69
N ARG A 12 18.75 -0.22 -4.61
CA ARG A 12 19.52 -1.16 -3.77
C ARG A 12 20.64 -1.90 -4.48
N THR A 13 20.58 -1.97 -5.80
CA THR A 13 21.55 -2.71 -6.61
C THR A 13 22.62 -1.75 -7.06
N ASP A 14 23.88 -2.05 -6.72
CA ASP A 14 25.02 -1.31 -7.25
C ASP A 14 25.00 -1.31 -8.79
N PRO A 15 25.62 -0.30 -9.44
CA PRO A 15 25.74 -0.29 -10.89
C PRO A 15 26.30 -1.62 -11.42
N VAL A 16 25.60 -2.17 -12.40
CA VAL A 16 25.90 -3.48 -12.99
C VAL A 16 26.70 -3.32 -14.27
N VAL A 17 27.49 -4.34 -14.63
CA VAL A 17 28.23 -4.34 -15.90
C VAL A 17 27.23 -4.29 -17.06
N ASN A 18 27.49 -3.42 -18.02
CA ASN A 18 26.67 -3.29 -19.21
C ASN A 18 26.74 -4.59 -20.04
N PRO A 19 25.61 -5.22 -20.39
CA PRO A 19 25.61 -6.47 -21.14
C PRO A 19 25.97 -6.28 -22.61
N ASP A 20 25.99 -5.05 -23.14
CA ASP A 20 26.47 -4.75 -24.48
C ASP A 20 28.02 -4.84 -24.53
N PRO A 21 28.60 -5.81 -25.26
CA PRO A 21 30.05 -5.92 -25.40
C PRO A 21 30.68 -4.73 -26.13
N ASN A 22 29.90 -3.94 -26.88
CA ASN A 22 30.34 -2.76 -27.60
C ASN A 22 30.07 -1.46 -26.83
N ALA A 23 29.65 -1.55 -25.57
CA ALA A 23 29.39 -0.39 -24.74
C ALA A 23 30.62 0.55 -24.70
N SER A 24 30.36 1.85 -24.87
CA SER A 24 31.39 2.88 -24.79
C SER A 24 32.09 2.86 -23.42
N PRO A 25 33.36 3.30 -23.31
CA PRO A 25 34.12 3.23 -22.05
C PRO A 25 33.43 3.91 -20.86
N ASN A 26 32.65 4.97 -21.10
CA ASN A 26 31.86 5.70 -20.10
C ASN A 26 30.50 5.05 -19.76
N ARG A 27 30.15 3.92 -20.38
CA ARG A 27 28.93 3.13 -20.15
C ARG A 27 29.23 1.67 -19.81
N ARG A 28 30.42 1.39 -19.27
CA ARG A 28 30.82 0.04 -18.84
C ARG A 28 29.96 -0.50 -17.72
N THR A 29 29.39 0.38 -16.89
CA THR A 29 28.36 0.04 -15.92
C THR A 29 27.13 0.90 -16.16
N ILE A 30 25.97 0.33 -15.82
CA ILE A 30 24.64 0.94 -15.97
C ILE A 30 23.83 0.67 -14.70
N SER A 31 22.73 1.41 -14.52
CA SER A 31 21.81 1.13 -13.43
C SER A 31 21.05 -0.18 -13.65
N PHE A 32 20.51 -0.75 -12.59
CA PHE A 32 19.74 -1.99 -12.68
C PHE A 32 18.48 -1.84 -13.57
N CYS A 33 17.75 -0.71 -13.50
CA CYS A 33 16.62 -0.50 -14.41
C CYS A 33 17.04 -0.48 -15.87
N HIS A 34 18.14 0.20 -16.21
CA HIS A 34 18.66 0.20 -17.58
C HIS A 34 19.06 -1.22 -18.02
N TYR A 35 19.66 -1.99 -17.11
CA TYR A 35 20.01 -3.38 -17.35
C TYR A 35 18.77 -4.23 -17.63
N VAL A 36 17.71 -4.07 -16.84
CA VAL A 36 16.42 -4.74 -17.06
C VAL A 36 15.81 -4.33 -18.40
N ASP A 37 15.81 -3.05 -18.76
CA ASP A 37 15.26 -2.56 -20.03
C ASP A 37 15.92 -3.24 -21.23
N VAL A 38 17.24 -3.41 -21.18
CA VAL A 38 18.01 -4.12 -22.23
C VAL A 38 17.74 -5.61 -22.20
N MET A 39 17.83 -6.24 -21.02
CA MET A 39 17.76 -7.70 -20.90
C MET A 39 16.34 -8.26 -21.04
N PHE A 40 15.31 -7.43 -20.85
CA PHE A 40 13.92 -7.82 -21.05
C PHE A 40 13.47 -7.64 -22.50
N ASP A 41 14.28 -6.98 -23.34
CA ASP A 41 14.04 -6.83 -24.78
C ASP A 41 14.40 -8.12 -25.54
N ILE A 42 13.60 -9.15 -25.31
CA ILE A 42 13.70 -10.46 -25.95
C ILE A 42 12.35 -10.84 -26.55
N ASN A 43 12.40 -11.72 -27.57
CA ASN A 43 11.20 -12.29 -28.16
C ASN A 43 10.34 -13.00 -27.10
N ALA A 44 9.05 -13.15 -27.41
CA ALA A 44 8.14 -13.89 -26.56
C ALA A 44 8.62 -15.35 -26.39
N VAL A 45 8.70 -15.78 -25.14
CA VAL A 45 9.18 -17.11 -24.73
C VAL A 45 8.24 -17.71 -23.70
N ALA A 46 8.17 -19.03 -23.60
CA ALA A 46 7.39 -19.69 -22.55
C ALA A 46 8.08 -19.60 -21.18
N ALA A 47 7.27 -19.42 -20.14
CA ALA A 47 7.66 -19.59 -18.75
C ALA A 47 7.18 -20.98 -18.28
N PRO A 48 8.05 -22.01 -18.25
CA PRO A 48 7.62 -23.38 -17.96
C PRO A 48 7.05 -23.51 -16.55
N GLY A 49 5.94 -24.24 -16.42
CA GLY A 49 5.35 -24.60 -15.12
C GLY A 49 4.56 -23.48 -14.42
N ILE A 50 4.31 -22.36 -15.08
CA ILE A 50 3.48 -21.27 -14.53
C ILE A 50 2.21 -21.09 -15.37
N ASP A 51 1.07 -21.12 -14.68
CA ASP A 51 -0.22 -20.73 -15.24
C ASP A 51 -0.37 -19.20 -15.28
N THR A 52 -1.03 -18.69 -16.30
CA THR A 52 -1.18 -17.24 -16.54
C THR A 52 -2.59 -16.94 -17.05
N ALA A 53 -2.99 -15.67 -17.00
CA ALA A 53 -4.22 -15.21 -17.64
C ALA A 53 -4.27 -15.44 -19.17
N GLN A 54 -3.13 -15.73 -19.80
CA GLN A 54 -3.02 -16.07 -21.23
C GLN A 54 -2.92 -17.60 -21.47
N GLY A 55 -3.12 -18.40 -20.42
CA GLY A 55 -3.04 -19.86 -20.45
C GLY A 55 -1.68 -20.42 -20.01
N PHE A 56 -1.63 -21.74 -19.91
CA PHE A 56 -0.44 -22.49 -19.53
C PHE A 56 0.61 -22.46 -20.65
N ALA A 57 1.87 -22.22 -20.30
CA ALA A 57 2.99 -22.14 -21.25
C ALA A 57 2.82 -21.08 -22.36
N ALA A 58 2.06 -20.02 -22.09
CA ALA A 58 1.92 -18.89 -23.01
C ALA A 58 3.30 -18.29 -23.37
N GLN A 59 3.48 -17.98 -24.66
CA GLN A 59 4.67 -17.30 -25.15
C GLN A 59 4.50 -15.80 -24.90
N LEU A 60 5.24 -15.24 -23.95
CA LEU A 60 5.12 -13.84 -23.56
C LEU A 60 6.51 -13.21 -23.41
N THR A 61 6.59 -11.89 -23.59
CA THR A 61 7.79 -11.15 -23.19
C THR A 61 7.91 -11.16 -21.67
N PRO A 62 9.12 -10.93 -21.10
CA PRO A 62 9.33 -10.94 -19.65
C PRO A 62 8.37 -10.04 -18.86
N ILE A 63 8.09 -8.83 -19.36
CA ILE A 63 7.13 -7.92 -18.70
C ILE A 63 5.69 -8.42 -18.80
N ASN A 64 5.32 -9.06 -19.91
CA ASN A 64 3.99 -9.61 -20.11
C ASN A 64 3.75 -10.87 -19.26
N HIS A 65 4.80 -11.64 -18.98
CA HIS A 65 4.75 -12.71 -17.97
C HIS A 65 4.37 -12.17 -16.58
N LEU A 66 4.91 -11.02 -16.18
CA LEU A 66 4.55 -10.36 -14.92
C LEU A 66 3.10 -9.84 -14.96
N ALA A 67 2.70 -9.19 -16.06
CA ALA A 67 1.35 -8.65 -16.23
C ALA A 67 0.28 -9.75 -16.22
N ALA A 68 0.55 -10.90 -16.83
CA ALA A 68 -0.38 -12.02 -16.92
C ALA A 68 -0.59 -12.76 -15.59
N GLN A 69 0.09 -12.37 -14.50
CA GLN A 69 -0.15 -12.90 -13.15
C GLN A 69 -1.22 -12.13 -12.35
N PHE A 70 -1.69 -11.00 -12.86
CA PHE A 70 -2.78 -10.25 -12.25
C PHE A 70 -4.14 -10.88 -12.59
N PRO A 71 -5.11 -10.85 -11.65
CA PRO A 71 -6.47 -11.28 -11.94
C PRO A 71 -7.05 -10.57 -13.15
N THR A 72 -7.84 -11.30 -13.93
CA THR A 72 -8.65 -10.78 -15.05
C THR A 72 -10.10 -11.21 -14.90
N HIS A 73 -11.02 -10.58 -15.64
CA HIS A 73 -12.43 -10.98 -15.65
C HIS A 73 -12.69 -12.46 -16.03
N GLN A 74 -11.67 -13.20 -16.51
CA GLN A 74 -11.76 -14.62 -16.87
C GLN A 74 -10.77 -15.52 -16.09
N TRP A 75 -9.83 -14.95 -15.34
CA TRP A 75 -8.76 -15.71 -14.66
C TRP A 75 -8.53 -15.17 -13.25
N LYS A 76 -8.61 -16.06 -12.25
CA LYS A 76 -8.59 -15.69 -10.81
C LYS A 76 -9.69 -14.69 -10.45
N THR A 77 -10.91 -14.92 -10.96
CA THR A 77 -12.05 -14.02 -10.77
C THR A 77 -12.47 -13.89 -9.30
N ASP A 78 -12.19 -14.90 -8.48
CA ASP A 78 -12.38 -14.94 -7.03
C ASP A 78 -11.47 -13.95 -6.27
N GLU A 79 -10.43 -13.44 -6.92
CA GLU A 79 -9.52 -12.44 -6.36
C GLU A 79 -9.92 -10.99 -6.68
N TYR A 80 -11.01 -10.79 -7.43
CA TYR A 80 -11.55 -9.45 -7.64
C TYR A 80 -12.29 -8.94 -6.41
N VAL A 81 -11.76 -7.87 -5.84
CA VAL A 81 -12.43 -7.14 -4.78
C VAL A 81 -13.03 -5.86 -5.37
N ALA A 82 -14.36 -5.83 -5.49
CA ALA A 82 -15.06 -4.62 -5.89
C ALA A 82 -14.97 -3.57 -4.77
N LEU A 83 -14.30 -2.47 -5.06
CA LEU A 83 -14.13 -1.35 -4.15
C LEU A 83 -14.89 -0.14 -4.70
N GLU A 84 -15.90 0.32 -3.97
CA GLU A 84 -16.52 1.63 -4.22
C GLU A 84 -15.50 2.75 -4.01
N SER A 85 -15.26 3.55 -5.05
CA SER A 85 -14.14 4.52 -5.08
C SER A 85 -14.22 5.59 -3.99
N VAL A 86 -15.42 6.09 -3.67
CA VAL A 86 -15.61 7.16 -2.67
C VAL A 86 -15.26 6.70 -1.27
N ILE A 87 -15.56 5.44 -0.93
CA ILE A 87 -15.29 4.85 0.38
C ILE A 87 -13.84 4.33 0.47
N ASN A 88 -13.32 3.78 -0.62
CA ASN A 88 -12.12 2.95 -0.59
C ASN A 88 -10.86 3.66 -1.09
N THR A 89 -10.96 4.57 -2.06
CA THR A 89 -9.78 5.13 -2.73
C THR A 89 -8.93 6.06 -1.85
N PRO A 90 -9.48 6.96 -1.01
CA PRO A 90 -8.66 7.89 -0.24
C PRO A 90 -7.79 7.18 0.80
N ALA A 91 -8.33 6.18 1.51
CA ALA A 91 -7.66 5.56 2.65
C ALA A 91 -7.03 4.20 2.34
N LYS A 92 -7.65 3.38 1.47
CA LYS A 92 -7.15 2.02 1.18
C LYS A 92 -6.08 2.04 0.09
N GLY A 93 -6.35 2.74 -1.01
CA GLY A 93 -5.40 2.86 -2.13
C GLY A 93 -4.13 3.61 -1.76
N LYS A 94 -4.27 4.80 -1.15
CA LYS A 94 -3.11 5.62 -0.74
C LYS A 94 -2.22 4.99 0.31
N ALA A 95 -2.75 4.04 1.11
CA ALA A 95 -1.93 3.32 2.07
C ALA A 95 -0.81 2.49 1.40
N TRP A 96 -1.00 2.11 0.14
CA TRP A 96 -0.01 1.43 -0.72
C TRP A 96 0.68 2.39 -1.71
N GLY A 97 0.41 3.69 -1.59
CA GLY A 97 0.96 4.74 -2.45
C GLY A 97 2.34 5.19 -2.01
N THR A 98 2.97 6.00 -2.84
CA THR A 98 4.27 6.63 -2.56
C THR A 98 4.16 7.76 -1.53
N ASP A 99 2.99 8.37 -1.38
CA ASP A 99 2.79 9.50 -0.46
C ASP A 99 3.05 9.08 1.00
N ASP A 100 3.81 9.88 1.74
CA ASP A 100 4.11 9.63 3.16
C ASP A 100 2.87 9.68 4.05
N ASN A 101 1.86 10.46 3.65
CA ASN A 101 0.63 10.65 4.40
C ASN A 101 -0.60 10.34 3.54
N ILE A 102 -1.50 9.53 4.09
CA ILE A 102 -2.79 9.20 3.46
C ILE A 102 -3.70 10.44 3.41
N ILE A 103 -3.64 11.26 4.45
CA ILE A 103 -4.38 12.52 4.60
C ILE A 103 -3.40 13.62 4.97
N ASN A 104 -3.55 14.81 4.37
CA ASN A 104 -2.77 15.97 4.77
C ASN A 104 -3.26 16.50 6.12
N THR A 105 -2.38 16.47 7.13
CA THR A 105 -2.66 16.87 8.50
C THR A 105 -1.97 18.17 8.94
N SER A 106 -1.30 18.88 8.02
CA SER A 106 -0.40 19.99 8.36
C SER A 106 -1.03 21.12 9.18
N SER A 107 -2.32 21.39 8.98
CA SER A 107 -3.05 22.44 9.72
C SER A 107 -4.07 21.89 10.71
N TRP A 108 -4.04 20.59 11.01
CA TRP A 108 -5.06 20.00 11.88
C TRP A 108 -5.04 20.56 13.28
N LEU A 109 -3.86 20.75 13.88
CA LEU A 109 -3.75 21.31 15.24
C LEU A 109 -4.15 22.79 15.31
N THR A 110 -3.89 23.56 14.24
CA THR A 110 -4.17 25.01 14.22
C THR A 110 -5.59 25.34 13.81
N ASP A 111 -6.14 24.62 12.81
CA ASP A 111 -7.37 25.04 12.14
C ASP A 111 -8.55 24.12 12.43
N LYS A 112 -8.29 22.84 12.72
CA LYS A 112 -9.36 21.84 12.92
C LYS A 112 -9.60 21.54 14.39
N LEU A 113 -8.55 21.24 15.13
CA LEU A 113 -8.63 20.87 16.54
C LEU A 113 -9.36 21.91 17.40
N PRO A 114 -9.19 23.23 17.21
CA PRO A 114 -9.81 24.21 18.11
C PRO A 114 -11.33 24.39 17.97
N ASN A 115 -11.97 23.88 16.91
CA ASN A 115 -13.42 24.04 16.71
C ASN A 115 -14.15 22.72 16.43
N ALA A 116 -15.42 22.66 16.83
CA ALA A 116 -16.19 21.41 16.80
C ALA A 116 -16.42 20.86 15.38
N ALA A 117 -16.50 21.73 14.36
CA ALA A 117 -16.63 21.28 12.97
C ALA A 117 -15.34 20.62 12.47
N GLY A 118 -14.19 21.21 12.79
CA GLY A 118 -12.87 20.67 12.51
C GLY A 118 -12.60 19.35 13.25
N ALA A 119 -12.94 19.28 14.54
CA ALA A 119 -12.87 18.05 15.33
C ALA A 119 -13.68 16.89 14.70
N ARG A 120 -14.92 17.16 14.26
CA ARG A 120 -15.74 16.18 13.52
C ARG A 120 -15.08 15.76 12.20
N ALA A 121 -14.45 16.69 11.48
CA ALA A 121 -13.74 16.36 10.24
C ALA A 121 -12.50 15.48 10.51
N MET A 122 -11.79 15.70 11.62
CA MET A 122 -10.70 14.84 12.07
C MET A 122 -11.21 13.43 12.39
N LEU A 123 -12.30 13.30 13.16
CA LEU A 123 -12.93 12.00 13.44
C LEU A 123 -13.37 11.28 12.18
N LYS A 124 -14.05 11.97 11.25
CA LYS A 124 -14.46 11.36 9.98
C LYS A 124 -13.26 10.80 9.21
N SER A 125 -12.15 11.53 9.23
CA SER A 125 -10.90 11.12 8.57
C SER A 125 -10.28 9.89 9.26
N MET A 126 -10.20 9.89 10.60
CA MET A 126 -9.73 8.74 11.38
C MET A 126 -10.63 7.51 11.20
N ARG A 127 -11.95 7.68 11.11
CA ARG A 127 -12.89 6.58 10.82
C ARG A 127 -12.61 5.94 9.46
N SER A 128 -12.28 6.74 8.44
CA SER A 128 -11.86 6.20 7.14
C SER A 128 -10.57 5.38 7.24
N LEU A 129 -9.61 5.81 8.07
CA LEU A 129 -8.37 5.06 8.32
C LEU A 129 -8.62 3.77 9.09
N ILE A 130 -9.51 3.79 10.09
CA ILE A 130 -9.98 2.58 10.77
C ILE A 130 -10.61 1.61 9.77
N GLY A 131 -11.45 2.11 8.86
CA GLY A 131 -12.02 1.30 7.77
C GLY A 131 -10.95 0.72 6.84
N SER A 132 -9.86 1.45 6.58
CA SER A 132 -8.70 0.94 5.84
C SER A 132 -8.00 -0.18 6.61
N ARG A 133 -7.77 -0.01 7.92
CA ARG A 133 -7.21 -1.07 8.78
C ARG A 133 -8.08 -2.33 8.76
N LEU A 134 -9.38 -2.19 8.98
CA LEU A 134 -10.31 -3.33 8.98
C LEU A 134 -10.30 -4.08 7.65
N TYR A 135 -10.24 -3.35 6.54
CA TYR A 135 -10.14 -3.95 5.22
C TYR A 135 -8.85 -4.75 5.04
N HIS A 136 -7.70 -4.16 5.36
CA HIS A 136 -6.41 -4.84 5.23
C HIS A 136 -6.21 -5.97 6.26
N ASN A 137 -6.97 -5.97 7.35
CA ASN A 137 -6.97 -7.04 8.35
C ASN A 137 -8.01 -8.14 8.06
N ASN A 138 -8.87 -7.95 7.05
CA ASN A 138 -9.86 -8.94 6.67
C ASN A 138 -9.16 -10.18 6.09
N TRP A 139 -9.54 -11.37 6.57
CA TRP A 139 -8.92 -12.62 6.13
C TRP A 139 -8.99 -12.79 4.61
N THR A 140 -10.15 -12.57 3.97
CA THR A 140 -10.28 -12.76 2.52
C THR A 140 -9.33 -11.85 1.74
N VAL A 141 -9.22 -10.58 2.15
CA VAL A 141 -8.30 -9.61 1.53
C VAL A 141 -6.85 -10.05 1.72
N LEU A 142 -6.47 -10.52 2.91
CA LEU A 142 -5.14 -11.03 3.20
C LEU A 142 -4.81 -12.29 2.38
N SER A 143 -5.76 -13.21 2.21
CA SER A 143 -5.61 -14.40 1.35
C SER A 143 -5.27 -14.01 -0.07
N ILE A 144 -6.06 -13.10 -0.64
CA ILE A 144 -5.90 -12.63 -2.02
C ILE A 144 -4.53 -11.99 -2.18
N LEU A 145 -4.15 -11.10 -1.27
CA LEU A 145 -2.85 -10.43 -1.30
C LEU A 145 -1.68 -11.42 -1.20
N ARG A 146 -1.79 -12.45 -0.33
CA ARG A 146 -0.82 -13.55 -0.23
C ARG A 146 -0.66 -14.31 -1.53
N LEU A 147 -1.77 -14.69 -2.15
CA LEU A 147 -1.79 -15.44 -3.41
C LEU A 147 -1.16 -14.61 -4.55
N GLN A 148 -1.54 -13.34 -4.66
CA GLN A 148 -0.98 -12.43 -5.68
C GLN A 148 0.51 -12.19 -5.49
N LYS A 149 0.95 -11.91 -4.24
CA LYS A 149 2.39 -11.81 -3.91
C LYS A 149 3.11 -13.09 -4.34
N GLY A 150 2.59 -14.26 -3.94
CA GLY A 150 3.22 -15.54 -4.21
C GLY A 150 3.38 -15.82 -5.71
N ARG A 151 2.34 -15.55 -6.52
CA ARG A 151 2.40 -15.71 -7.98
C ARG A 151 3.41 -14.77 -8.63
N LEU A 152 3.39 -13.48 -8.27
CA LEU A 152 4.35 -12.51 -8.79
C LEU A 152 5.79 -12.88 -8.39
N GLY A 153 6.00 -13.33 -7.16
CA GLY A 153 7.31 -13.83 -6.70
C GLY A 153 7.78 -15.06 -7.47
N ALA A 154 6.87 -16.00 -7.76
CA ALA A 154 7.19 -17.20 -8.52
C ALA A 154 7.64 -16.89 -9.95
N ILE A 155 6.89 -16.07 -10.69
CA ILE A 155 7.28 -15.70 -12.06
C ILE A 155 8.57 -14.89 -12.08
N ARG A 156 8.79 -14.00 -11.10
CA ARG A 156 10.05 -13.26 -10.96
C ARG A 156 11.23 -14.19 -10.75
N GLY A 157 11.09 -15.20 -9.88
CA GLY A 157 12.12 -16.21 -9.67
C GLY A 157 12.41 -17.01 -10.94
N LEU A 158 11.37 -17.38 -11.69
CA LEU A 158 11.54 -18.11 -12.94
C LEU A 158 12.21 -17.27 -14.04
N LEU A 159 11.82 -15.99 -14.16
CA LEU A 159 12.49 -15.05 -15.06
C LEU A 159 13.98 -14.94 -14.73
N ASP A 160 14.30 -14.76 -13.45
CA ASP A 160 15.65 -14.52 -12.95
C ASP A 160 16.59 -15.73 -13.08
N THR A 161 16.06 -16.95 -12.96
CA THR A 161 16.89 -18.16 -12.86
C THR A 161 16.82 -19.07 -14.08
N THR A 162 15.81 -18.91 -14.93
CA THR A 162 15.54 -19.85 -16.04
C THR A 162 15.34 -19.11 -17.35
N VAL A 163 14.39 -18.18 -17.43
CA VAL A 163 14.00 -17.58 -18.73
C VAL A 163 15.07 -16.65 -19.26
N LEU A 164 15.50 -15.66 -18.49
CA LEU A 164 16.47 -14.65 -18.96
C LEU A 164 17.87 -15.23 -19.19
N PRO A 165 18.40 -16.14 -18.33
CA PRO A 165 19.67 -16.80 -18.62
C PRO A 165 19.67 -17.61 -19.92
N ALA A 166 18.57 -18.28 -20.23
CA ALA A 166 18.47 -19.13 -21.42
C ALA A 166 18.18 -18.35 -22.72
N ASN A 167 17.76 -17.09 -22.62
CA ASN A 167 17.33 -16.28 -23.76
C ASN A 167 17.97 -14.88 -23.69
N PRO A 168 19.30 -14.75 -23.88
CA PRO A 168 19.93 -13.44 -23.92
C PRO A 168 19.48 -12.65 -25.16
N PRO A 169 19.38 -11.31 -25.09
CA PRO A 169 19.22 -10.48 -26.28
C PRO A 169 20.35 -10.74 -27.29
N PRO A 170 20.08 -10.74 -28.60
CA PRO A 170 21.10 -11.03 -29.62
C PRO A 170 22.31 -10.10 -29.54
N GLY A 171 23.50 -10.67 -29.34
CA GLY A 171 24.75 -9.91 -29.25
C GLY A 171 25.08 -9.35 -27.88
N PHE A 172 24.26 -9.61 -26.86
CA PHE A 172 24.48 -9.18 -25.48
C PHE A 172 24.96 -10.35 -24.60
N ALA A 173 25.68 -10.02 -23.53
CA ALA A 173 26.03 -10.98 -22.49
C ALA A 173 24.77 -11.50 -21.78
N SER A 174 24.81 -12.76 -21.34
CA SER A 174 23.68 -13.40 -20.68
C SER A 174 23.35 -12.77 -19.32
N TRP A 175 22.08 -12.92 -18.93
CA TRP A 175 21.63 -12.63 -17.56
C TRP A 175 22.50 -13.41 -16.56
N PRO A 176 22.87 -12.83 -15.40
CA PRO A 176 23.76 -13.49 -14.46
C PRO A 176 23.21 -14.86 -14.04
N GLN A 177 24.05 -15.88 -14.01
CA GLN A 177 23.62 -17.25 -13.71
C GLN A 177 23.00 -17.40 -12.30
N GLN A 178 23.47 -16.60 -11.34
CA GLN A 178 22.90 -16.56 -9.98
C GLN A 178 21.70 -15.61 -9.85
N GLY A 179 21.37 -14.89 -10.93
CA GLY A 179 20.32 -13.89 -10.98
C GLY A 179 20.56 -12.70 -10.03
N PHE A 180 19.50 -11.90 -9.87
CA PHE A 180 19.40 -10.79 -8.90
C PHE A 180 18.52 -11.16 -7.70
N ARG A 181 18.22 -12.46 -7.53
CA ARG A 181 17.34 -12.99 -6.47
C ARG A 181 15.95 -12.34 -6.49
N LEU A 182 15.39 -12.09 -7.67
CA LEU A 182 14.20 -11.25 -7.85
C LEU A 182 12.99 -11.71 -7.02
N ARG A 183 12.86 -13.02 -6.76
CA ARG A 183 11.81 -13.54 -5.86
C ARG A 183 12.03 -13.14 -4.41
N ALA A 184 13.24 -13.33 -3.88
CA ALA A 184 13.55 -13.01 -2.50
C ALA A 184 13.45 -11.50 -2.24
N GLU A 185 13.93 -10.70 -3.19
CA GLU A 185 13.80 -9.24 -3.13
C GLU A 185 12.34 -8.79 -3.23
N TRP A 186 11.51 -9.45 -4.06
CA TRP A 186 10.08 -9.19 -4.10
C TRP A 186 9.39 -9.51 -2.76
N ASP A 187 9.77 -10.62 -2.14
CA ASP A 187 9.23 -11.01 -0.84
C ASP A 187 9.60 -10.00 0.26
N MET A 188 10.84 -9.49 0.23
CA MET A 188 11.31 -8.45 1.14
C MET A 188 10.62 -7.11 0.89
N PHE A 189 10.54 -6.69 -0.38
CA PHE A 189 9.85 -5.48 -0.81
C PHE A 189 8.39 -5.48 -0.34
N MET A 190 7.63 -6.54 -0.63
CA MET A 190 6.23 -6.63 -0.23
C MET A 190 6.04 -6.65 1.29
N LYS A 191 6.99 -7.20 2.06
CA LYS A 191 6.99 -7.11 3.52
C LYS A 191 7.19 -5.67 4.00
N GLY A 192 8.12 -4.95 3.40
CA GLY A 192 8.36 -3.53 3.67
C GLY A 192 7.13 -2.66 3.36
N GLU A 193 6.54 -2.87 2.19
CA GLU A 193 5.33 -2.16 1.75
C GLU A 193 4.14 -2.43 2.67
N PHE A 194 3.95 -3.67 3.13
CA PHE A 194 2.89 -4.00 4.09
C PHE A 194 3.09 -3.29 5.44
N LEU A 195 4.33 -3.22 5.94
CA LEU A 195 4.65 -2.49 7.17
C LEU A 195 4.45 -0.97 7.01
N MET A 196 4.84 -0.43 5.84
CA MET A 196 4.67 0.98 5.52
C MET A 196 3.18 1.34 5.45
N MET A 197 2.37 0.49 4.80
CA MET A 197 0.91 0.62 4.74
C MET A 197 0.28 0.67 6.14
N GLN A 198 0.68 -0.21 7.06
CA GLN A 198 0.21 -0.18 8.44
C GLN A 198 0.61 1.11 9.15
N THR A 199 1.87 1.51 9.00
CA THR A 199 2.42 2.73 9.62
C THR A 199 1.68 3.97 9.13
N LYS A 200 1.52 4.13 7.82
CA LYS A 200 0.78 5.24 7.20
C LYS A 200 -0.68 5.28 7.68
N THR A 201 -1.32 4.12 7.80
CA THR A 201 -2.71 4.01 8.26
C THR A 201 -2.86 4.41 9.73
N MET A 202 -1.94 3.98 10.60
CA MET A 202 -2.05 4.20 12.04
C MET A 202 -1.44 5.52 12.51
N LYS A 203 -0.47 6.09 11.77
CA LYS A 203 0.25 7.31 12.15
C LYS A 203 -0.70 8.44 12.53
N ILE A 204 -1.67 8.75 11.68
CA ILE A 204 -2.61 9.85 11.91
C ILE A 204 -3.49 9.57 13.14
N ILE A 205 -3.93 8.32 13.34
CA ILE A 205 -4.73 7.96 14.52
C ILE A 205 -3.89 8.17 15.79
N ASN A 206 -2.67 7.65 15.80
CA ASN A 206 -1.77 7.71 16.96
C ASN A 206 -1.37 9.16 17.29
N ASP A 207 -1.12 9.98 16.27
CA ASP A 207 -0.66 11.37 16.45
C ASP A 207 -1.79 12.30 16.91
N PHE A 208 -3.04 12.06 16.50
CA PHE A 208 -4.13 13.03 16.68
C PHE A 208 -5.24 12.60 17.64
N MET A 209 -5.38 11.31 17.97
CA MET A 209 -6.41 10.87 18.92
C MET A 209 -6.18 11.45 20.33
N GLY A 210 -4.92 11.48 20.79
CA GLY A 210 -4.54 12.06 22.09
C GLY A 210 -4.90 13.55 22.21
N PRO A 211 -4.37 14.42 21.35
CA PRO A 211 -4.69 15.85 21.35
C PRO A 211 -6.19 16.14 21.19
N LEU A 212 -6.89 15.35 20.37
CA LEU A 212 -8.34 15.50 20.20
C LEU A 212 -9.10 15.24 21.50
N ARG A 213 -8.72 14.19 22.23
CA ARG A 213 -9.32 13.88 23.54
C ARG A 213 -9.03 14.96 24.56
N GLU A 214 -7.76 15.35 24.69
CA GLU A 214 -7.36 16.38 25.64
C GLU A 214 -8.14 17.68 25.46
N GLN A 215 -8.34 18.10 24.20
CA GLN A 215 -9.07 19.32 23.87
C GLN A 215 -10.58 19.23 24.14
N TRP A 216 -11.21 18.10 23.87
CA TRP A 216 -12.68 18.01 23.79
C TRP A 216 -13.34 17.17 24.87
N THR A 217 -12.63 16.26 25.54
CA THR A 217 -13.23 15.30 26.48
C THR A 217 -12.82 15.55 27.93
N SER A 218 -12.30 16.74 28.26
CA SER A 218 -11.99 17.11 29.64
C SER A 218 -13.27 17.36 30.45
N ASP A 219 -13.22 17.15 31.76
CA ASP A 219 -14.37 17.36 32.65
C ASP A 219 -14.90 18.80 32.58
N ALA A 220 -13.99 19.78 32.41
CA ALA A 220 -14.36 21.18 32.23
C ALA A 220 -15.19 21.40 30.97
N VAL A 221 -14.82 20.75 29.85
CA VAL A 221 -15.59 20.84 28.59
C VAL A 221 -16.93 20.13 28.72
N LYS A 222 -16.98 18.97 29.39
CA LYS A 222 -18.23 18.26 29.65
C LYS A 222 -19.20 19.12 30.47
N GLN A 223 -18.75 19.62 31.62
CA GLN A 223 -19.55 20.46 32.52
C GLN A 223 -20.00 21.78 31.87
N ALA A 224 -19.13 22.44 31.11
CA ALA A 224 -19.48 23.67 30.39
C ALA A 224 -20.59 23.47 29.36
N ASN A 225 -20.78 22.23 28.90
CA ASN A 225 -21.79 21.85 27.92
C ASN A 225 -22.94 21.05 28.54
N ASP A 226 -23.13 21.05 29.86
CA ASP A 226 -24.36 20.54 30.48
C ASP A 226 -25.51 21.54 30.30
N ASP A 227 -26.73 21.01 30.16
CA ASP A 227 -27.93 21.84 30.07
C ASP A 227 -28.14 22.58 31.39
N GLN A 228 -28.37 23.89 31.29
CA GLN A 228 -28.58 24.75 32.45
C GLN A 228 -29.99 25.33 32.46
N PRO A 229 -30.57 25.58 33.66
CA PRO A 229 -31.82 26.30 33.76
C PRO A 229 -31.73 27.68 33.08
N GLY A 230 -32.63 27.95 32.15
CA GLY A 230 -32.67 29.21 31.40
C GLY A 230 -31.92 29.20 30.06
N ASP A 231 -31.31 28.07 29.65
CA ASP A 231 -30.78 27.93 28.30
C ASP A 231 -31.88 28.09 27.24
N SER A 232 -31.60 28.88 26.21
CA SER A 232 -32.46 28.97 25.03
C SER A 232 -32.42 27.67 24.23
N ALA A 233 -33.43 27.43 23.38
CA ALA A 233 -33.45 26.27 22.48
C ALA A 233 -32.18 26.17 21.61
N THR A 234 -31.63 27.30 21.15
CA THR A 234 -30.37 27.35 20.38
C THR A 234 -29.15 26.97 21.22
N ALA A 235 -29.11 27.40 22.48
CA ALA A 235 -28.03 27.04 23.40
C ALA A 235 -28.06 25.53 23.71
N LEU A 236 -29.25 24.98 24.00
CA LEU A 236 -29.45 23.54 24.21
C LEU A 236 -28.99 22.72 22.99
N ALA A 237 -29.39 23.12 21.78
CA ALA A 237 -28.99 22.43 20.55
C ALA A 237 -27.46 22.47 20.32
N THR A 238 -26.82 23.60 20.62
CA THR A 238 -25.36 23.75 20.50
C THR A 238 -24.64 22.85 21.49
N LYS A 239 -25.04 22.88 22.77
CA LYS A 239 -24.49 22.03 23.84
C LYS A 239 -24.68 20.55 23.53
N GLN A 240 -25.86 20.15 23.07
CA GLN A 240 -26.12 18.77 22.62
C GLN A 240 -25.19 18.37 21.47
N GLY A 241 -24.93 19.27 20.52
CA GLY A 241 -23.97 19.02 19.46
C GLY A 241 -22.58 18.73 19.99
N ILE A 242 -22.10 19.48 20.99
CA ILE A 242 -20.80 19.24 21.63
C ILE A 242 -20.80 17.92 22.39
N ARG A 243 -21.85 17.61 23.17
CA ARG A 243 -21.97 16.32 23.87
C ARG A 243 -21.89 15.14 22.90
N ASN A 244 -22.59 15.19 21.77
CA ASN A 244 -22.49 14.15 20.74
C ASN A 244 -21.06 14.02 20.17
N LEU A 245 -20.35 15.13 20.01
CA LEU A 245 -18.94 15.09 19.59
C LEU A 245 -18.07 14.40 20.65
N ILE A 246 -18.28 14.68 21.93
CA ILE A 246 -17.57 14.02 23.04
C ILE A 246 -17.82 12.51 22.99
N ASP A 247 -19.09 12.10 22.88
CA ASP A 247 -19.47 10.69 22.78
C ASP A 247 -18.81 10.00 21.58
N ASP A 248 -18.77 10.66 20.41
CA ASP A 248 -18.11 10.14 19.21
C ASP A 248 -16.58 9.96 19.41
N ILE A 249 -15.93 10.90 20.10
CA ILE A 249 -14.49 10.84 20.40
C ILE A 249 -14.21 9.67 21.35
N GLU A 250 -14.99 9.53 22.41
CA GLU A 250 -14.83 8.47 23.41
C GLU A 250 -15.13 7.10 22.81
N ALA A 251 -16.22 6.96 22.06
CA ALA A 251 -16.56 5.73 21.35
C ALA A 251 -15.47 5.31 20.36
N MET A 252 -14.87 6.25 19.63
CA MET A 252 -13.74 5.94 18.76
C MET A 252 -12.53 5.47 19.57
N ASN A 253 -12.19 6.15 20.67
CA ASN A 253 -11.07 5.77 21.53
C ASN A 253 -11.24 4.35 22.09
N ASP A 254 -12.43 4.02 22.57
CA ASP A 254 -12.75 2.70 23.12
C ASP A 254 -12.70 1.61 22.05
N TYR A 255 -13.22 1.93 20.86
CA TYR A 255 -13.08 1.06 19.70
C TYR A 255 -11.60 0.83 19.36
N LEU A 256 -10.78 1.88 19.35
CA LEU A 256 -9.35 1.77 19.03
C LEU A 256 -8.62 0.85 20.02
N ALA A 257 -8.98 0.89 21.30
CA ALA A 257 -8.41 0.06 22.36
C ALA A 257 -8.79 -1.42 22.24
N THR A 258 -9.94 -1.73 21.62
CA THR A 258 -10.45 -3.10 21.46
C THR A 258 -10.12 -3.72 20.11
N MET A 259 -9.51 -2.97 19.19
CA MET A 259 -9.17 -3.49 17.87
C MET A 259 -8.17 -4.65 17.95
N PRO A 260 -8.40 -5.74 17.18
CA PRO A 260 -7.45 -6.84 17.13
C PRO A 260 -6.11 -6.39 16.56
N ALA A 261 -5.04 -7.07 16.95
CA ALA A 261 -3.71 -6.86 16.39
C ALA A 261 -3.73 -7.00 14.86
N TRP A 262 -2.79 -6.31 14.21
CA TRP A 262 -2.55 -6.46 12.78
C TRP A 262 -2.17 -7.90 12.46
N GLN A 263 -2.90 -8.50 11.54
CA GLN A 263 -2.60 -9.76 10.92
C GLN A 263 -1.62 -9.51 9.78
N TRP A 264 -0.60 -10.36 9.69
CA TRP A 264 0.45 -10.22 8.70
C TRP A 264 0.13 -11.04 7.46
N ALA A 265 0.11 -10.40 6.30
CA ALA A 265 -0.02 -11.13 5.05
C ALA A 265 1.24 -11.96 4.75
N PHE A 266 2.43 -11.55 5.18
CA PHE A 266 3.71 -12.06 4.66
C PHE A 266 4.71 -12.39 5.76
#